data_AF-A0A2P9AGG6-F1
#
_entry.id   AF-A0A2P9AGG6-F1
#
_cell.length_a   1.000
_cell.length_b   1.000
_cell.length_c   1.000
_cell.angle_alpha   90.00
_cell.angle_beta   90.00
_cell.angle_gamma   90.00
#
_symmetry.space_group_name_H-M   'P 1'
#
loop_
_entity.id
_entity.type
_entity.pdbx_description
1 polymer ?
#
loop_
_entity_poly.entity_id
_entity_poly.type
_entity_poly.pdbx_seq_one_letter_code
_entity_poly.pdbx_strand_id
1 'polypeptide(L)' 'MVGINTGRMSSQAAPFGGMKQSGIGREGSRHGLEDYVEMKYLCMGGI' A
#
# COMPACT_ATOMS: atom_id res chain seq x y z
N MET A 1 -8.63 4.65 -7.65
CA MET A 1 -9.08 5.52 -6.53
C MET A 1 -10.38 6.18 -6.93
N VAL A 2 -11.26 6.50 -5.97
CA VAL A 2 -12.58 7.12 -6.25
C VAL A 2 -12.85 8.20 -5.20
N GLY A 3 -13.16 9.41 -5.65
CA GLY A 3 -13.71 10.47 -4.80
C GLY A 3 -15.23 10.57 -4.99
N ILE A 4 -15.98 10.70 -3.89
CA ILE A 4 -17.44 10.86 -3.92
C ILE A 4 -17.77 12.27 -3.44
N ASN A 5 -18.45 13.07 -4.27
CA ASN A 5 -18.83 14.46 -3.98
C ASN A 5 -17.67 15.40 -3.60
N THR A 6 -16.42 15.02 -3.88
CA THR A 6 -15.23 15.84 -3.69
C THR A 6 -14.20 15.54 -4.78
N GLY A 7 -13.49 16.58 -5.23
CA GLY A 7 -12.30 16.45 -6.09
C GLY A 7 -10.98 16.40 -5.32
N ARG A 8 -10.99 16.66 -4.01
CA ARG A 8 -9.81 16.60 -3.14
C ARG A 8 -9.80 15.28 -2.39
N MET A 9 -8.93 14.38 -2.82
CA MET A 9 -8.80 13.03 -2.25
C MET A 9 -7.43 12.75 -1.65
N SER A 10 -6.42 13.60 -1.90
CA SER A 10 -5.04 13.47 -1.41
C SER A 10 -4.97 13.39 0.11
N SER A 11 -4.46 12.27 0.63
CA SER A 11 -4.26 12.04 2.07
C SER A 11 -3.14 11.03 2.30
N GLN A 12 -2.21 11.31 3.21
CA GLN A 12 -1.13 10.38 3.55
C GLN A 12 -1.66 9.07 4.14
N ALA A 13 -2.85 9.06 4.74
CA ALA A 13 -3.44 7.89 5.36
C ALA A 13 -4.14 6.94 4.36
N ALA A 14 -4.41 7.39 3.13
CA ALA A 14 -5.06 6.59 2.11
C ALA A 14 -4.05 5.95 1.15
N PRO A 15 -4.29 4.74 0.63
CA PRO A 15 -3.40 4.09 -0.33
C PRO A 15 -3.59 4.72 -1.72
N PHE A 16 -2.51 5.32 -2.26
CA PHE A 16 -2.49 5.92 -3.59
C PHE A 16 -1.85 4.97 -4.61
N GLY A 17 -2.45 4.86 -5.80
CA GLY A 17 -1.89 4.06 -6.89
C GLY A 17 -2.89 3.71 -7.99
N GLY A 18 -2.35 3.22 -9.10
CA GLY A 18 -3.07 2.89 -10.32
C GLY A 18 -3.58 1.45 -10.39
N MET A 19 -4.30 1.14 -11.46
CA MET A 19 -4.64 -0.23 -11.85
C MET A 19 -4.28 -0.41 -13.34
N LYS A 20 -3.97 -1.64 -13.76
CA LYS A 20 -3.58 -1.96 -15.15
C LYS A 20 -2.32 -1.20 -15.58
N GLN A 21 -2.33 -0.55 -16.74
CA GLN A 21 -1.20 0.21 -17.27
C GLN A 21 -0.89 1.49 -16.47
N SER A 22 -1.76 1.89 -15.54
CA SER A 22 -1.51 3.04 -14.66
C SER A 22 -0.54 2.74 -13.52
N GLY A 23 -0.06 1.50 -13.38
CA GLY A 23 0.97 1.11 -12.41
C GLY A 23 0.56 -0.04 -11.50
N ILE A 24 1.53 -0.52 -10.73
CA ILE A 24 1.45 -1.60 -9.73
C ILE A 24 1.99 -1.04 -8.40
N GLY A 25 1.52 -1.56 -7.27
CA GLY A 25 1.92 -1.08 -5.94
C GLY A 25 1.03 0.02 -5.39
N ARG A 26 1.33 0.46 -4.17
CA ARG A 26 0.60 1.54 -3.48
C ARG A 26 1.56 2.40 -2.66
N GLU A 27 1.32 3.69 -2.65
CA GLU A 27 2.04 4.66 -1.81
C GLU A 27 1.13 5.17 -0.68
N GLY A 28 1.74 5.56 0.44
CA GLY A 28 1.01 6.05 1.62
C GLY A 28 0.18 4.97 2.31
N SER A 29 -0.60 5.36 3.33
CA SER A 29 -1.31 4.48 4.24
C SER A 29 -0.42 3.43 4.92
N ARG A 30 -1.05 2.41 5.52
CA ARG A 30 -0.35 1.24 6.06
C ARG A 30 0.29 0.37 4.97
N HIS A 31 -0.25 0.38 3.75
CA HIS A 31 0.20 -0.48 2.66
C HIS A 31 1.48 0.05 1.98
N GLY A 32 1.78 1.35 2.12
CA GLY A 32 2.91 1.96 1.42
C GLY A 32 4.28 1.41 1.82
N LEU A 33 4.40 0.82 3.02
CA LEU A 33 5.65 0.20 3.45
C LEU A 33 5.87 -1.19 2.82
N GLU A 34 4.80 -1.88 2.43
CA GLU A 34 4.85 -3.27 1.94
C GLU A 34 5.69 -3.40 0.66
N ASP A 35 5.76 -2.35 -0.16
CA ASP A 35 6.58 -2.32 -1.38
C ASP A 35 8.09 -2.18 -1.08
N TYR A 36 8.48 -1.90 0.18
CA TYR A 36 9.88 -1.70 0.60
C TYR A 36 10.40 -2.74 1.60
N VAL A 37 9.54 -3.65 2.06
CA VAL A 37 9.89 -4.68 3.03
C VAL A 37 9.58 -6.06 2.49
N GLU A 38 10.40 -7.04 2.84
CA GLU A 38 10.12 -8.44 2.51
C GLU A 38 9.66 -9.22 3.73
N MET A 39 8.61 -10.00 3.55
CA MET A 39 8.13 -10.92 4.57
C MET A 39 9.11 -12.08 4.71
N LYS A 40 9.71 -12.20 5.89
CA LYS A 40 10.61 -13.30 6.24
C LYS A 40 9.97 -14.19 7.29
N TYR A 41 9.69 -15.43 6.91
CA TYR A 41 9.25 -16.46 7.85
C TYR A 41 10.44 -17.09 8.57
N LEU A 42 10.35 -17.17 9.90
CA LEU A 42 11.38 -17.76 10.76
C LEU A 42 10.72 -18.83 11.64
N CYS A 43 11.05 -20.10 11.40
CA CYS A 43 10.65 -21.22 12.25
C CYS A 43 11.79 -21.52 13.23
N MET A 44 11.63 -21.11 14.49
CA MET A 44 12.60 -21.41 15.53
C MET A 44 12.25 -22.75 16.19
N GLY A 45 13.09 -23.76 15.96
CA GLY A 45 12.97 -25.06 16.62
C GLY A 45 13.80 -25.14 17.91
N GLY A 46 13.44 -26.04 18.81
CA GLY A 46 14.21 -26.31 20.04
C GLY A 46 14.00 -25.31 21.19
N ILE A 47 12.83 -24.67 21.22
CA ILE A 47 12.27 -23.98 22.40
C ILE A 47 11.30 -24.95 23.08
#